data_AF-A0ABD7S6B5-F1
#
_entry.id   AF-A0ABD7S6B5-F1
#
_cell.length_a   1.000
_cell.length_b   1.000
_cell.length_c   1.000
_cell.angle_alpha   90.00
_cell.angle_beta   90.00
_cell.angle_gamma   90.00
#
_symmetry.space_group_name_H-M   'P 1'
#
loop_
_entity.id
_entity.type
_entity.pdbx_description
1 polymer ?
#
loop_
_entity_poly.entity_id
_entity_poly.type
_entity_poly.pdbx_seq_one_letter_code
_entity_poly.pdbx_strand_id
1 'polypeptide(L)'
;MDDLDFSGLTDDQIIELAVGLAREAMRRNPALQAAFAQALLDERERVEAAARGARRARREAAHALEQQTHRAAAAIAREQRRQRVQTTLAAYLVRLAELIEKPASDLTLVWKPKDYGRGPGPRLQVNQGTTGAEVLWHLLDFVEMDQRLYTSPGLHARQAQLLPWCRETAAAVHALGIDRTIVIKGIET
;
A
#
# COMPACT_ATOMS: atom_id res chain seq x y z
N MET A 1 -70.43 -3.16 -17.78
CA MET A 1 -69.57 -3.27 -16.60
C MET A 1 -69.40 -1.85 -16.13
N ASP A 2 -70.16 -1.48 -15.11
CA ASP A 2 -70.16 -0.13 -14.55
C ASP A 2 -68.81 0.12 -13.87
N ASP A 3 -68.17 1.25 -14.18
CA ASP A 3 -67.04 1.73 -13.41
C ASP A 3 -67.55 2.03 -12.00
N LEU A 4 -67.02 1.31 -11.02
CA LEU A 4 -67.30 1.57 -9.62
C LEU A 4 -66.63 2.90 -9.25
N ASP A 5 -67.45 3.94 -9.02
CA ASP A 5 -66.96 5.25 -8.58
C ASP A 5 -66.78 5.26 -7.05
N PHE A 6 -65.51 5.35 -6.63
CA PHE A 6 -65.10 5.42 -5.21
C PHE A 6 -64.57 6.81 -4.81
N SER A 7 -64.76 7.83 -5.66
CA SER A 7 -64.25 9.19 -5.42
C SER A 7 -64.77 9.85 -4.14
N GLY A 8 -65.89 9.37 -3.59
CA GLY A 8 -66.48 9.83 -2.33
C GLY A 8 -65.96 9.15 -1.06
N LEU A 9 -65.04 8.19 -1.17
CA LEU A 9 -64.43 7.50 -0.02
C LEU A 9 -63.06 8.08 0.30
N THR A 10 -62.72 8.12 1.59
CA THR A 10 -61.35 8.43 2.01
C THR A 10 -60.43 7.22 1.80
N ASP A 11 -59.12 7.44 1.71
CA ASP A 11 -58.13 6.37 1.52
C ASP A 11 -58.29 5.26 2.58
N ASP A 12 -58.53 5.62 3.85
CA ASP A 12 -58.77 4.66 4.93
C ASP A 12 -60.04 3.83 4.71
N GLN A 13 -61.11 4.43 4.20
CA GLN A 13 -62.37 3.73 3.89
C GLN A 13 -62.22 2.80 2.68
N ILE A 14 -61.44 3.20 1.67
CA ILE A 14 -61.10 2.35 0.53
C ILE A 14 -60.28 1.13 0.99
N ILE A 15 -59.33 1.34 1.91
CA ILE A 15 -58.54 0.25 2.51
C ILE A 15 -59.44 -0.69 3.32
N GLU A 16 -60.32 -0.18 4.17
CA GLU A 16 -61.25 -1.02 4.93
C GLU A 16 -62.18 -1.83 4.02
N LEU A 17 -62.71 -1.21 2.96
CA LEU A 17 -63.56 -1.87 1.98
C LEU A 17 -62.80 -3.00 1.27
N ALA A 18 -61.55 -2.76 0.85
CA ALA A 18 -60.70 -3.75 0.21
C ALA A 18 -60.37 -4.92 1.17
N VAL A 19 -60.07 -4.63 2.44
CA VAL A 19 -59.83 -5.65 3.48
C VAL A 19 -61.09 -6.47 3.74
N GLY A 20 -62.25 -5.83 3.81
CA GLY A 20 -63.55 -6.48 3.98
C GLY A 20 -63.88 -7.42 2.83
N LEU A 21 -63.72 -6.97 1.60
CA LEU A 21 -63.93 -7.77 0.39
C LEU A 21 -62.97 -8.95 0.31
N ALA A 22 -61.68 -8.74 0.62
CA ALA A 22 -60.70 -9.82 0.66
C ALA A 22 -61.04 -10.88 1.72
N ARG A 23 -61.45 -10.46 2.93
CA ARG A 23 -61.88 -11.39 3.99
C ARG A 23 -63.09 -12.20 3.59
N GLU A 24 -64.10 -11.57 2.99
CA GLU A 24 -65.29 -12.25 2.53
C GLU A 24 -65.00 -13.21 1.37
N ALA A 25 -64.13 -12.82 0.43
CA ALA A 25 -63.70 -13.67 -0.67
C ALA A 25 -62.90 -14.90 -0.18
N MET A 26 -62.01 -14.73 0.80
CA MET A 26 -61.28 -15.83 1.43
C MET A 26 -62.21 -16.76 2.23
N ARG A 27 -63.22 -16.21 2.93
CA ARG A 27 -64.21 -17.01 3.66
C ARG A 27 -65.03 -17.92 2.74
N ARG A 28 -65.35 -17.43 1.54
CA ARG A 28 -66.14 -18.16 0.54
C ARG A 28 -65.32 -19.17 -0.27
N ASN A 29 -64.01 -18.95 -0.41
CA ASN A 29 -63.14 -19.79 -1.22
C ASN A 29 -61.83 -20.16 -0.49
N PRO A 30 -61.73 -21.39 0.06
CA PRO A 30 -60.53 -21.88 0.73
C PRO A 30 -59.27 -21.87 -0.15
N ALA A 31 -59.41 -22.08 -1.46
CA ALA A 31 -58.28 -22.03 -2.39
C ALA A 31 -57.73 -20.60 -2.54
N LEU A 32 -58.60 -19.59 -2.49
CA LEU A 32 -58.20 -18.18 -2.49
C LEU A 32 -57.46 -17.82 -1.20
N GLN A 33 -57.92 -18.33 -0.06
CA GLN A 33 -57.24 -18.16 1.22
C GLN A 33 -55.82 -18.78 1.21
N ALA A 34 -55.67 -19.98 0.67
CA ALA A 34 -54.36 -20.63 0.53
C ALA A 34 -53.43 -19.86 -0.41
N ALA A 35 -53.95 -19.36 -1.54
CA ALA A 35 -53.18 -18.55 -2.49
C ALA A 35 -52.70 -17.22 -1.88
N PHE A 36 -53.56 -16.53 -1.11
CA PHE A 36 -53.16 -15.31 -0.40
C PHE A 36 -52.11 -15.58 0.68
N ALA A 37 -52.28 -16.67 1.45
CA ALA A 37 -51.29 -17.06 2.46
C ALA A 37 -49.93 -17.36 1.81
N GLN A 38 -49.91 -18.07 0.68
CA GLN A 38 -48.68 -18.35 -0.07
C GLN A 38 -48.05 -17.07 -0.61
N ALA A 39 -48.84 -16.17 -1.21
CA ALA A 39 -48.33 -14.91 -1.75
C ALA A 39 -47.71 -14.00 -0.67
N LEU A 40 -48.28 -13.98 0.54
CA LEU A 40 -47.71 -13.24 1.68
C LEU A 40 -46.38 -13.86 2.17
N LEU A 41 -46.27 -15.18 2.15
CA LEU A 41 -45.02 -15.87 2.48
C LEU A 41 -43.93 -15.56 1.45
N ASP A 42 -44.26 -15.64 0.16
CA ASP A 42 -43.34 -15.36 -0.95
C ASP A 42 -42.86 -13.90 -0.92
N GLU A 43 -43.76 -12.94 -0.66
CA GLU A 43 -43.40 -11.52 -0.57
C GLU A 43 -42.54 -11.24 0.68
N ARG A 44 -42.83 -11.89 1.81
CA ARG A 44 -41.97 -11.80 3.00
C ARG A 44 -40.56 -12.32 2.70
N GLU A 45 -40.45 -13.48 2.04
CA GLU A 45 -39.16 -14.04 1.63
C GLU A 45 -38.40 -13.10 0.69
N ARG A 46 -39.10 -12.46 -0.25
CA ARG A 46 -38.54 -11.47 -1.17
C ARG A 46 -37.98 -10.25 -0.44
N VAL A 47 -38.75 -9.67 0.48
CA VAL A 47 -38.33 -8.51 1.28
C VAL A 47 -37.13 -8.86 2.18
N GLU A 48 -37.16 -10.02 2.82
CA GLU A 48 -36.04 -10.47 3.64
C GLU A 48 -34.78 -10.73 2.81
N ALA A 49 -34.92 -11.32 1.62
CA ALA A 49 -33.81 -11.53 0.69
C ALA A 49 -33.19 -10.19 0.25
N ALA A 50 -34.02 -9.20 -0.10
CA ALA A 50 -33.56 -7.85 -0.43
C ALA A 50 -32.84 -7.19 0.76
N ALA A 51 -33.37 -7.32 1.98
CA ALA A 51 -32.75 -6.80 3.19
C ALA A 51 -31.38 -7.46 3.49
N ARG A 52 -31.26 -8.78 3.29
CA ARG A 52 -29.98 -9.51 3.40
C ARG A 52 -28.98 -9.03 2.35
N GLY A 53 -29.42 -8.88 1.10
CA GLY A 53 -28.60 -8.36 0.00
C GLY A 53 -28.06 -6.96 0.29
N ALA A 54 -28.94 -6.04 0.72
CA ALA A 54 -28.55 -4.67 1.06
C ALA A 54 -27.56 -4.62 2.25
N ARG A 55 -27.75 -5.45 3.28
CA ARG A 55 -26.81 -5.55 4.41
C ARG A 55 -25.45 -6.09 3.96
N ARG A 56 -25.43 -7.09 3.08
CA ARG A 56 -24.19 -7.64 2.53
C ARG A 56 -23.44 -6.61 1.69
N ALA A 57 -24.13 -5.92 0.78
CA ALA A 57 -23.54 -4.86 -0.04
C ALA A 57 -22.95 -3.72 0.82
N ARG A 58 -23.65 -3.31 1.89
CA ARG A 58 -23.12 -2.30 2.84
C ARG A 58 -21.86 -2.77 3.56
N ARG A 59 -21.81 -4.04 3.99
CA ARG A 59 -20.62 -4.60 4.65
C ARG A 59 -19.44 -4.72 3.68
N GLU A 60 -19.68 -5.17 2.46
CA GLU A 60 -18.66 -5.26 1.42
C GLU A 60 -18.10 -3.87 1.06
N ALA A 61 -18.96 -2.86 0.94
CA ALA A 61 -18.55 -1.48 0.71
C ALA A 61 -17.72 -0.91 1.88
N ALA A 62 -18.12 -1.18 3.12
CA ALA A 62 -17.37 -0.76 4.31
C ALA A 62 -15.97 -1.41 4.35
N HIS A 63 -15.90 -2.73 4.11
CA HIS A 63 -14.60 -3.43 4.06
C HIS A 63 -13.71 -2.96 2.91
N ALA A 64 -14.28 -2.65 1.75
CA ALA A 64 -13.51 -2.09 0.62
C ALA A 64 -12.89 -0.74 0.99
N LEU A 65 -13.64 0.12 1.69
CA LEU A 65 -13.14 1.42 2.16
C LEU A 65 -12.04 1.26 3.22
N GLU A 66 -12.22 0.36 4.19
CA GLU A 66 -11.18 0.01 5.17
C GLU A 66 -9.90 -0.47 4.48
N GLN A 67 -10.01 -1.39 3.51
CA GLN A 67 -8.85 -1.86 2.75
C GLN A 67 -8.18 -0.74 1.97
N GLN A 68 -8.94 0.17 1.37
CA GLN A 68 -8.39 1.30 0.63
C GLN A 68 -7.63 2.25 1.55
N THR A 69 -8.19 2.57 2.73
CA THR A 69 -7.53 3.44 3.72
C THR A 69 -6.25 2.80 4.27
N HIS A 70 -6.27 1.50 4.59
CA HIS A 70 -5.07 0.77 4.99
C HIS A 70 -3.99 0.75 3.91
N ARG A 71 -4.36 0.54 2.64
CA ARG A 71 -3.42 0.58 1.51
C ARG A 71 -2.83 1.98 1.32
N ALA A 72 -3.64 3.02 1.44
CA ALA A 72 -3.19 4.42 1.35
C ALA A 72 -2.20 4.76 2.48
N ALA A 73 -2.53 4.40 3.73
CA ALA A 73 -1.64 4.61 4.87
C ALA A 73 -0.31 3.86 4.70
N ALA A 74 -0.34 2.61 4.24
CA ALA A 74 0.85 1.82 3.95
C ALA A 74 1.68 2.41 2.79
N ALA A 75 1.05 3.03 1.78
CA ALA A 75 1.76 3.73 0.71
C ALA A 75 2.47 4.98 1.24
N ILE A 76 1.81 5.79 2.06
CA ILE A 76 2.40 6.99 2.70
C ILE A 76 3.60 6.60 3.57
N ALA A 77 3.44 5.59 4.43
CA ALA A 77 4.53 5.13 5.30
C ALA A 77 5.75 4.61 4.50
N ARG A 78 5.51 3.88 3.41
CA ARG A 78 6.57 3.44 2.49
C ARG A 78 7.28 4.60 1.83
N GLU A 79 6.54 5.61 1.40
CA GLU A 79 7.10 6.81 0.77
C GLU A 79 7.94 7.63 1.74
N GLN A 80 7.42 7.89 2.95
CA GLN A 80 8.17 8.56 4.02
C GLN A 80 9.46 7.80 4.36
N ARG A 81 9.40 6.47 4.38
CA ARG A 81 10.59 5.64 4.59
C ARG A 81 11.59 5.79 3.45
N ARG A 82 11.13 5.75 2.20
CA ARG A 82 11.96 5.94 1.00
C ARG A 82 12.66 7.29 1.03
N GLN A 83 11.91 8.37 1.28
CA GLN A 83 12.44 9.73 1.39
C GLN A 83 13.47 9.83 2.52
N ARG A 84 13.17 9.32 3.71
CA ARG A 84 14.12 9.32 4.83
C ARG A 84 15.43 8.62 4.48
N VAL A 85 15.36 7.43 3.86
CA VAL A 85 16.55 6.70 3.43
C VAL A 85 17.34 7.51 2.39
N GLN A 86 16.67 8.03 1.36
CA GLN A 86 17.28 8.84 0.32
C GLN A 86 17.99 10.06 0.90
N THR A 87 17.29 10.88 1.69
CA THR A 87 17.83 12.11 2.28
C THR A 87 19.02 11.82 3.19
N THR A 88 18.93 10.81 4.06
CA THR A 88 20.04 10.48 4.97
C THR A 88 21.27 10.02 4.19
N LEU A 89 21.13 9.12 3.23
CA LEU A 89 22.28 8.56 2.50
C LEU A 89 22.85 9.54 1.46
N ALA A 90 22.02 10.40 0.87
CA ALA A 90 22.48 11.48 0.01
C ALA A 90 23.38 12.47 0.78
N ALA A 91 23.05 12.78 2.05
CA ALA A 91 23.91 13.63 2.88
C ALA A 91 25.31 13.01 3.11
N TYR A 92 25.40 11.69 3.28
CA TYR A 92 26.69 10.99 3.34
C TYR A 92 27.47 11.09 2.03
N LEU A 93 26.79 11.00 0.89
CA LEU A 93 27.41 11.18 -0.43
C LEU A 93 27.94 12.60 -0.63
N VAL A 94 27.21 13.63 -0.21
CA VAL A 94 27.65 15.03 -0.29
C VAL A 94 28.95 15.22 0.52
N ARG A 95 28.97 14.73 1.78
CA ARG A 95 30.19 14.78 2.60
C ARG A 95 31.36 14.01 1.98
N LEU A 96 31.10 12.87 1.33
CA LEU A 96 32.14 12.15 0.61
C LEU A 96 32.66 12.97 -0.57
N ALA A 97 31.76 13.60 -1.34
CA ALA A 97 32.10 14.44 -2.48
C ALA A 97 33.09 15.53 -2.08
N GLU A 98 32.88 16.17 -0.93
CA GLU A 98 33.81 17.13 -0.34
C GLU A 98 35.16 16.48 0.01
N LEU A 99 35.16 15.30 0.65
CA LEU A 99 36.39 14.59 1.03
C LEU A 99 37.27 14.15 -0.15
N ILE A 100 36.66 13.89 -1.32
CA ILE A 100 37.38 13.42 -2.52
C ILE A 100 37.44 14.46 -3.64
N GLU A 101 36.95 15.68 -3.37
CA GLU A 101 36.92 16.81 -4.32
C GLU A 101 36.25 16.45 -5.65
N LYS A 102 35.09 15.79 -5.59
CA LYS A 102 34.26 15.43 -6.75
C LYS A 102 32.84 15.97 -6.58
N PRO A 103 32.14 16.28 -7.68
CA PRO A 103 30.75 16.69 -7.60
C PRO A 103 29.86 15.52 -7.15
N ALA A 104 28.90 15.80 -6.26
CA ALA A 104 28.00 14.76 -5.74
C ALA A 104 27.13 14.13 -6.85
N SER A 105 26.83 14.86 -7.95
CA SER A 105 26.15 14.34 -9.15
C SER A 105 26.81 13.11 -9.73
N ASP A 106 28.13 13.03 -9.60
CA ASP A 106 28.91 11.98 -10.23
C ASP A 106 29.01 10.76 -9.32
N LEU A 107 28.52 10.84 -8.08
CA LEU A 107 28.67 9.79 -7.10
C LEU A 107 27.38 9.00 -6.91
N THR A 108 27.54 7.68 -6.89
CA THR A 108 26.47 6.74 -6.55
C THR A 108 26.94 5.87 -5.39
N LEU A 109 26.15 5.81 -4.32
CA LEU A 109 26.35 4.90 -3.19
C LEU A 109 25.56 3.62 -3.45
N VAL A 110 26.22 2.48 -3.23
CA VAL A 110 25.60 1.16 -3.31
C VAL A 110 25.85 0.43 -2.02
N TRP A 111 24.78 -0.06 -1.40
CA TRP A 111 24.88 -0.99 -0.28
C TRP A 111 24.46 -2.36 -0.75
N LYS A 112 25.26 -3.38 -0.42
CA LYS A 112 24.97 -4.78 -0.72
C LYS A 112 25.09 -5.61 0.56
N PRO A 113 23.98 -6.00 1.20
CA PRO A 113 24.02 -6.69 2.49
C PRO A 113 24.50 -8.14 2.41
N LYS A 114 24.47 -8.74 1.20
CA LYS A 114 24.80 -10.15 0.95
C LYS A 114 25.60 -10.33 -0.34
N ASP A 115 26.69 -9.58 -0.51
CA ASP A 115 27.59 -9.73 -1.66
C ASP A 115 28.93 -10.35 -1.21
N TYR A 116 29.23 -11.53 -1.75
CA TYR A 116 30.42 -12.32 -1.40
C TYR A 116 31.62 -12.08 -2.33
N GLY A 117 31.60 -11.04 -3.16
CA GLY A 117 32.63 -10.77 -4.18
C GLY A 117 34.09 -10.83 -3.68
N ARG A 118 34.68 -9.69 -3.26
CA ARG A 118 36.09 -9.64 -2.80
C ARG A 118 36.29 -10.01 -1.32
N GLY A 119 35.22 -10.47 -0.65
CA GLY A 119 35.24 -10.81 0.76
C GLY A 119 33.85 -11.19 1.28
N PRO A 120 33.76 -11.79 2.47
CA PRO A 120 32.48 -12.13 3.08
C PRO A 120 31.79 -10.90 3.70
N GLY A 121 30.46 -10.85 3.61
CA GLY A 121 29.62 -9.92 4.36
C GLY A 121 29.17 -8.67 3.59
N PRO A 122 28.54 -7.71 4.29
CA PRO A 122 28.01 -6.51 3.65
C PRO A 122 29.08 -5.63 3.01
N ARG A 123 28.72 -4.99 1.90
CA ARG A 123 29.61 -4.11 1.14
C ARG A 123 28.99 -2.75 0.92
N LEU A 124 29.79 -1.72 1.19
CA LEU A 124 29.51 -0.34 0.82
C LEU A 124 30.41 0.04 -0.34
N GLN A 125 29.81 0.36 -1.48
CA GLN A 125 30.52 0.73 -2.70
C GLN A 125 30.15 2.16 -3.10
N VAL A 126 31.11 2.88 -3.66
CA VAL A 126 30.87 4.19 -4.28
C VAL A 126 31.39 4.16 -5.71
N ASN A 127 30.53 4.55 -6.64
CA ASN A 127 30.83 4.58 -8.07
C ASN A 127 30.94 6.02 -8.56
N GLN A 128 31.76 6.24 -9.60
CA GLN A 128 31.76 7.49 -10.35
C GLN A 128 31.03 7.33 -11.68
N GLY A 129 30.11 8.24 -12.00
CA GLY A 129 29.42 8.34 -13.30
C GLY A 129 28.48 7.18 -13.65
N THR A 130 28.38 6.14 -12.82
CA THR A 130 27.56 4.96 -13.06
C THR A 130 26.48 4.83 -12.00
N THR A 131 25.25 4.53 -12.43
CA THR A 131 24.04 4.58 -11.60
C THR A 131 23.46 3.21 -11.22
N GLY A 132 24.23 2.13 -11.41
CA GLY A 132 23.81 0.75 -11.13
C GLY A 132 24.51 0.12 -9.92
N ALA A 133 23.96 -1.01 -9.46
CA ALA A 133 24.58 -1.85 -8.42
C ALA A 133 25.64 -2.82 -8.97
N GLU A 134 25.57 -3.14 -10.27
CA GLU A 134 26.49 -4.06 -10.94
C GLU A 134 27.47 -3.26 -11.79
N VAL A 135 28.52 -2.77 -11.14
CA VAL A 135 29.60 -2.01 -11.78
C VAL A 135 30.91 -2.72 -11.47
N LEU A 136 31.81 -2.79 -12.45
CA LEU A 136 33.10 -3.47 -12.30
C LEU A 136 34.15 -2.60 -11.61
N TRP A 137 33.99 -1.28 -11.68
CA TRP A 137 34.93 -0.29 -11.17
C TRP A 137 34.28 0.59 -10.12
N HIS A 138 34.85 0.56 -8.92
CA HIS A 138 34.40 1.33 -7.77
C HIS A 138 35.48 2.35 -7.38
N LEU A 139 35.08 3.56 -7.02
CA LEU A 139 35.96 4.53 -6.36
C LEU A 139 36.34 4.03 -4.96
N LEU A 140 35.34 3.55 -4.22
CA LEU A 140 35.48 2.96 -2.90
C LEU A 140 34.74 1.64 -2.87
N ASP A 141 35.34 0.65 -2.22
CA ASP A 141 34.76 -0.66 -2.00
C ASP A 141 35.16 -1.14 -0.61
N PHE A 142 34.24 -0.95 0.33
CA PHE A 142 34.41 -1.26 1.74
C PHE A 142 33.69 -2.56 2.09
N VAL A 143 34.43 -3.51 2.64
CA VAL A 143 33.92 -4.78 3.18
C VAL A 143 33.77 -4.60 4.68
N GLU A 144 32.53 -4.65 5.17
CA GLU A 144 32.24 -4.32 6.56
C GLU A 144 32.79 -5.37 7.55
N MET A 145 32.70 -6.65 7.19
CA MET A 145 33.01 -7.76 8.09
C MET A 145 34.46 -7.73 8.60
N ASP A 146 35.42 -7.43 7.71
CA ASP A 146 36.83 -7.35 8.04
C ASP A 146 37.38 -5.92 8.00
N GLN A 147 36.49 -4.93 7.87
CA GLN A 147 36.81 -3.50 7.88
C GLN A 147 37.79 -3.10 6.78
N ARG A 148 37.83 -3.84 5.67
CA ARG A 148 38.78 -3.61 4.58
C ARG A 148 38.22 -2.62 3.59
N LEU A 149 39.01 -1.58 3.30
CA LEU A 149 38.68 -0.57 2.29
C LEU A 149 39.62 -0.72 1.08
N TYR A 150 39.05 -0.93 -0.09
CA TYR A 150 39.72 -0.77 -1.38
C TYR A 150 39.32 0.57 -1.97
N THR A 151 40.30 1.31 -2.51
CA THR A 151 40.05 2.59 -3.17
C THR A 151 40.66 2.60 -4.56
N SER A 152 40.19 3.48 -5.43
CA SER A 152 40.87 3.75 -6.70
C SER A 152 42.27 4.32 -6.47
N PRO A 153 43.19 4.21 -7.45
CA PRO A 153 44.58 4.67 -7.30
C PRO A 153 44.71 6.13 -6.86
N GLY A 154 43.83 7.01 -7.37
CA GLY A 154 43.83 8.44 -7.02
C GLY A 154 43.42 8.75 -5.59
N LEU A 155 42.89 7.77 -4.84
CA LEU A 155 42.41 7.93 -3.47
C LEU A 155 43.24 7.15 -2.43
N HIS A 156 44.28 6.41 -2.85
CA HIS A 156 45.14 5.63 -1.95
C HIS A 156 45.68 6.46 -0.77
N ALA A 157 46.16 7.68 -1.04
CA ALA A 157 46.69 8.57 -0.01
C ALA A 157 45.64 9.07 1.01
N ARG A 158 44.35 9.02 0.64
CA ARG A 158 43.23 9.47 1.49
C ARG A 158 42.55 8.32 2.24
N GLN A 159 43.03 7.09 2.10
CA GLN A 159 42.38 5.89 2.67
C GLN A 159 42.16 5.98 4.18
N ALA A 160 43.11 6.56 4.93
CA ALA A 160 42.98 6.77 6.37
C ALA A 160 41.84 7.74 6.76
N GLN A 161 41.54 8.72 5.89
CA GLN A 161 40.44 9.67 6.10
C GLN A 161 39.10 9.10 5.62
N LEU A 162 39.12 8.21 4.64
CA LEU A 162 37.92 7.61 4.05
C LEU A 162 37.36 6.45 4.88
N LEU A 163 38.22 5.70 5.56
CA LEU A 163 37.79 4.55 6.37
C LEU A 163 36.77 4.92 7.48
N PRO A 164 36.96 6.01 8.26
CA PRO A 164 35.95 6.48 9.20
C PRO A 164 34.60 6.79 8.53
N TRP A 165 34.62 7.42 7.34
CA TRP A 165 33.39 7.70 6.59
C TRP A 165 32.68 6.40 6.21
N CYS A 166 33.39 5.40 5.69
CA CYS A 166 32.80 4.11 5.33
C CYS A 166 32.11 3.42 6.52
N ARG A 167 32.76 3.45 7.70
CA ARG A 167 32.22 2.89 8.94
C ARG A 167 30.94 3.59 9.38
N GLU A 168 30.97 4.92 9.38
CA GLU A 168 29.83 5.73 9.78
C GLU A 168 28.64 5.52 8.84
N THR A 169 28.89 5.49 7.53
CA THR A 169 27.85 5.22 6.53
C THR A 169 27.28 3.82 6.65
N ALA A 170 28.10 2.78 6.85
CA ALA A 170 27.61 1.42 7.08
C ALA A 170 26.74 1.34 8.34
N ALA A 171 27.17 1.96 9.45
CA ALA A 171 26.39 2.05 10.68
C ALA A 171 25.04 2.77 10.46
N ALA A 172 25.02 3.85 9.68
CA ALA A 172 23.79 4.56 9.33
C ALA A 172 22.84 3.67 8.50
N VAL A 173 23.36 2.88 7.57
CA VAL A 173 22.57 1.93 6.77
C VAL A 173 21.92 0.86 7.67
N HIS A 174 22.65 0.33 8.66
CA HIS A 174 22.10 -0.60 9.65
C HIS A 174 21.05 0.05 10.56
N ALA A 175 21.28 1.29 11.00
CA ALA A 175 20.29 2.05 11.78
C ALA A 175 19.01 2.35 10.97
N LEU A 176 19.13 2.45 9.65
CA LEU A 176 18.02 2.51 8.71
C LEU A 176 17.44 1.13 8.37
N GLY A 177 17.86 0.04 9.02
CA GLY A 177 17.30 -1.30 8.85
C GLY A 177 17.26 -1.77 7.40
N ILE A 178 18.26 -1.40 6.61
CA ILE A 178 18.32 -1.73 5.18
C ILE A 178 18.93 -3.13 5.02
N ASP A 179 18.08 -4.10 4.72
CA ASP A 179 18.39 -5.52 4.60
C ASP A 179 18.49 -6.02 3.15
N ARG A 180 18.32 -5.09 2.19
CA ARG A 180 18.38 -5.34 0.74
C ARG A 180 19.39 -4.43 0.06
N THR A 181 19.78 -4.80 -1.16
CA THR A 181 20.61 -3.93 -2.00
C THR A 181 19.90 -2.63 -2.28
N ILE A 182 20.60 -1.51 -2.11
CA ILE A 182 20.10 -0.18 -2.46
C ILE A 182 21.14 0.59 -3.25
N VAL A 183 20.65 1.53 -4.06
CA VAL A 183 21.44 2.44 -4.87
C VAL A 183 20.92 3.85 -4.63
N ILE A 184 21.81 4.77 -4.26
CA ILE A 184 21.49 6.17 -3.97
C ILE A 184 22.38 7.03 -4.84
N LYS A 185 21.80 7.97 -5.57
CA LYS A 185 22.56 8.97 -6.34
C LYS A 185 22.77 10.22 -5.48
N GLY A 186 23.90 10.89 -5.67
CA GLY A 186 24.19 12.13 -4.94
C GLY A 186 23.30 13.30 -5.33
N ILE A 187 22.55 13.21 -6.43
CA ILE A 187 21.50 14.17 -6.80
C ILE A 187 20.31 13.40 -7.41
N GLU A 188 19.29 13.17 -6.59
CA GLU A 188 17.89 13.01 -7.04
C GLU A 188 17.06 13.89 -6.11
N THR A 189 16.86 15.15 -6.51
CA THR A 189 15.72 15.98 -6.09
C THR A 189 14.52 15.63 -6.94
#